data_AF-A0A9X8SJT2-F1
#
_entry.id   AF-A0A9X8SJT2-F1
#
_cell.length_a   1.000
_cell.length_b   1.000
_cell.length_c   1.000
_cell.angle_alpha   90.00
_cell.angle_beta   90.00
_cell.angle_gamma   90.00
#
_symmetry.space_group_name_H-M   'P 1'
#
loop_
_entity.id
_entity.type
_entity.pdbx_description
1 polymer ?
#
loop_
_entity_poly.entity_id
_entity_poly.type
_entity_poly.pdbx_seq_one_letter_code
_entity_poly.pdbx_strand_id
1 'polypeptide(L)'
;MNMKKMIETIEATKMTDEELSIAHLHQKLVKLYSQKNVAHYTELLKYILSLSVQLDLHFVLKYFGVRPVVAIDERMQFQEIFKCLANKDDNGEWFLNFVSLYVGLIVVLHFDEKVIERSFFDAMVVGEGNEI
;
A
#
# COMPACT_ATOMS: atom_id res chain seq x y z
N MET A 1 -8.94 -4.38 -8.42
CA MET A 1 -8.25 -3.10 -8.15
C MET A 1 -7.28 -2.74 -9.30
N ASN A 2 -7.31 -1.53 -9.86
CA ASN A 2 -6.37 -1.11 -10.92
C ASN A 2 -5.13 -0.38 -10.37
N MET A 3 -4.07 -1.14 -10.07
CA MET A 3 -2.81 -0.63 -9.50
C MET A 3 -2.11 0.40 -10.39
N LYS A 4 -2.11 0.18 -11.71
CA LYS A 4 -1.49 1.11 -12.67
C LYS A 4 -2.13 2.50 -12.57
N LYS A 5 -3.46 2.57 -12.60
CA LYS A 5 -4.19 3.84 -12.49
C LYS A 5 -3.95 4.53 -11.15
N MET A 6 -3.85 3.77 -10.06
CA MET A 6 -3.56 4.30 -8.73
C MET A 6 -2.19 4.97 -8.65
N ILE A 7 -1.16 4.32 -9.22
CA ILE A 7 0.20 4.87 -9.28
C ILE A 7 0.25 6.12 -10.17
N GLU A 8 -0.34 6.06 -11.37
CA GLU A 8 -0.42 7.21 -12.29
C GLU A 8 -1.10 8.43 -11.64
N THR A 9 -2.10 8.18 -10.79
CA THR A 9 -2.76 9.23 -10.03
C THR A 9 -1.80 9.83 -8.99
N ILE A 10 -1.08 9.01 -8.22
CA ILE A 10 -0.09 9.49 -7.24
C ILE A 10 1.01 10.31 -7.89
N GLU A 11 1.54 9.86 -9.03
CA GLU A 11 2.54 10.59 -9.82
C GLU A 11 2.02 11.99 -10.22
N ALA A 12 0.75 12.06 -10.65
CA ALA A 12 0.13 13.30 -11.09
C ALA A 12 -0.17 14.28 -9.95
N THR A 13 -0.52 13.79 -8.76
CA THR A 13 -0.94 14.63 -7.63
C THR A 13 0.22 15.32 -6.91
N LYS A 14 1.49 15.14 -7.34
CA LYS A 14 2.71 15.71 -6.72
C LYS A 14 2.61 15.74 -5.20
N MET A 15 2.96 14.63 -4.55
CA MET A 15 3.00 14.58 -3.10
C MET A 15 3.77 15.79 -2.55
N THR A 16 3.09 16.54 -1.69
CA THR A 16 3.67 17.62 -0.89
C THR A 16 4.94 17.14 -0.20
N ASP A 17 5.90 18.04 0.03
CA ASP A 17 7.30 17.87 0.50
C ASP A 17 7.55 17.00 1.77
N GLU A 18 6.60 16.19 2.25
CA GLU A 18 6.81 15.21 3.30
C GLU A 18 7.68 14.05 2.81
N GLU A 19 8.88 13.95 3.39
CA GLU A 19 9.77 12.81 3.20
C GLU A 19 9.15 11.55 3.80
N LEU A 20 8.63 10.68 2.94
CA LEU A 20 8.06 9.40 3.37
C LEU A 20 9.19 8.49 3.86
N SER A 21 8.94 7.76 4.94
CA SER A 21 9.92 6.87 5.56
C SER A 21 9.39 5.46 5.81
N ILE A 22 10.31 4.49 5.84
CA ILE A 22 10.01 3.11 6.21
C ILE A 22 9.59 3.01 7.69
N ALA A 23 10.09 3.89 8.56
CA ALA A 23 9.68 3.93 9.96
C ALA A 23 8.17 4.24 10.09
N HIS A 24 7.67 5.20 9.30
CA HIS A 24 6.25 5.53 9.32
C HIS A 24 5.39 4.48 8.60
N LEU A 25 5.94 3.78 7.59
CA LEU A 25 5.31 2.58 7.01
C LEU A 25 5.00 1.54 8.10
N HIS A 26 5.98 1.24 8.95
CA HIS A 26 5.83 0.27 10.04
C HIS A 26 4.76 0.70 11.04
N GLN A 27 4.70 1.98 11.42
CA GLN A 27 3.65 2.50 12.31
C GLN A 27 2.24 2.31 11.73
N LYS A 28 2.04 2.65 10.45
CA LYS A 28 0.76 2.45 9.78
C LYS A 28 0.39 0.96 9.68
N LEU A 29 1.37 0.08 9.48
CA LEU A 29 1.15 -1.36 9.47
C LEU A 29 0.69 -1.90 10.83
N VAL A 30 1.30 -1.44 11.93
CA VAL A 30 0.86 -1.77 13.31
C VAL A 30 -0.58 -1.31 13.56
N LYS A 31 -0.94 -0.13 13.04
CA LYS A 31 -2.31 0.39 13.13
C LYS A 31 -3.29 -0.50 12.36
N LEU A 32 -2.94 -0.91 11.13
CA LEU A 32 -3.75 -1.85 10.34
C LEU A 32 -3.89 -3.21 11.03
N TYR A 33 -2.81 -3.76 11.59
CA TYR A 33 -2.86 -5.01 12.37
C TYR A 33 -3.83 -4.94 13.53
N SER A 34 -3.88 -3.80 14.22
CA SER A 34 -4.75 -3.61 15.37
C SER A 34 -6.22 -3.50 14.97
N GLN A 35 -6.51 -2.72 13.92
CA GLN A 35 -7.88 -2.30 13.60
C GLN A 35 -8.54 -3.05 12.45
N LYS A 36 -7.77 -3.69 11.57
CA LYS A 36 -8.22 -4.62 10.53
C LYS A 36 -9.42 -4.14 9.71
N ASN A 37 -9.38 -2.89 9.25
CA ASN A 37 -10.47 -2.33 8.44
C ASN A 37 -9.98 -1.73 7.13
N VAL A 38 -10.92 -1.63 6.18
CA VAL A 38 -10.68 -1.17 4.81
C VAL A 38 -10.14 0.26 4.76
N ALA A 39 -10.55 1.14 5.67
CA ALA A 39 -10.08 2.52 5.70
C ALA A 39 -8.56 2.58 5.96
N HIS A 40 -8.07 1.86 6.97
CA HIS A 40 -6.65 1.80 7.30
C HIS A 40 -5.83 1.05 6.25
N TYR A 41 -6.42 0.02 5.64
CA TYR A 41 -5.80 -0.66 4.50
C TYR A 41 -5.65 0.30 3.32
N THR A 42 -6.67 1.10 3.02
CA THR A 42 -6.63 2.02 1.88
C THR A 42 -5.66 3.17 2.14
N GLU A 43 -5.62 3.70 3.37
CA GLU A 43 -4.65 4.72 3.80
C GLU A 43 -3.21 4.20 3.66
N LEU A 44 -2.94 2.98 4.13
CA LEU A 44 -1.63 2.36 4.02
C LEU A 44 -1.28 2.02 2.56
N LEU A 45 -2.25 1.59 1.74
CA LEU A 45 -2.01 1.36 0.31
C LEU A 45 -1.55 2.64 -0.39
N LYS A 46 -2.20 3.78 -0.11
CA LYS A 46 -1.76 5.09 -0.61
C LYS A 46 -0.32 5.35 -0.21
N TYR A 47 -0.03 5.24 1.09
CA TYR A 47 1.32 5.46 1.63
C TYR A 47 2.38 4.57 0.98
N ILE A 48 2.07 3.29 0.73
CA ILE A 48 2.97 2.33 0.07
C ILE A 48 3.25 2.74 -1.37
N LEU A 49 2.22 3.08 -2.14
CA LEU A 49 2.37 3.47 -3.54
C LEU A 49 3.11 4.81 -3.66
N SER A 50 2.78 5.75 -2.77
CA SER A 50 3.49 7.00 -2.56
C SER A 50 4.98 6.80 -2.30
N LEU A 51 5.32 5.94 -1.33
CA LEU A 51 6.70 5.59 -1.01
C LEU A 51 7.40 4.92 -2.20
N SER A 52 6.69 4.11 -2.99
CA SER A 52 7.24 3.48 -4.19
C SER A 52 7.63 4.47 -5.28
N VAL A 53 6.87 5.57 -5.40
CA VAL A 53 7.20 6.65 -6.33
C VAL A 53 8.43 7.41 -5.84
N GLN A 54 8.48 7.77 -4.54
CA GLN A 54 9.63 8.47 -3.95
C GLN A 54 10.94 7.65 -4.05
N LEU A 55 10.86 6.32 -3.89
CA LEU A 55 12.02 5.42 -3.95
C LEU A 55 12.34 4.90 -5.35
N ASP A 56 11.60 5.34 -6.39
CA ASP A 56 11.72 4.85 -7.76
C ASP A 56 11.48 3.33 -7.95
N LEU A 57 10.68 2.73 -7.06
CA LEU A 57 10.32 1.30 -7.05
C LEU A 57 8.97 1.01 -7.74
N HIS A 58 8.23 2.05 -8.13
CA HIS A 58 6.88 1.97 -8.67
C HIS A 58 6.79 1.29 -10.06
N PHE A 59 7.87 1.28 -10.85
CA PHE A 59 7.88 0.73 -12.21
C PHE A 59 7.40 -0.73 -12.28
N VAL A 60 7.89 -1.58 -11.38
CA VAL A 60 7.51 -3.00 -11.37
C VAL A 60 6.01 -3.15 -11.11
N LEU A 61 5.49 -2.39 -10.15
CA LEU A 61 4.06 -2.41 -9.80
C LEU A 61 3.18 -1.91 -10.96
N LYS A 62 3.63 -0.86 -11.66
CA LYS A 62 2.89 -0.18 -12.73
C LYS A 62 2.75 -1.05 -14.00
N TYR A 63 3.82 -1.75 -14.37
CA TYR A 63 3.88 -2.47 -15.65
C TYR A 63 3.66 -3.97 -15.55
N PHE A 64 4.08 -4.59 -14.45
CA PHE A 64 3.98 -6.05 -14.27
C PHE A 64 2.86 -6.44 -13.30
N GLY A 65 2.31 -5.47 -12.57
CA GLY A 65 1.33 -5.72 -11.53
C GLY A 65 1.92 -6.44 -10.32
N VAL A 66 1.05 -6.93 -9.44
CA VAL A 66 1.44 -7.65 -8.23
C VAL A 66 0.57 -8.87 -8.11
N ARG A 67 1.18 -10.03 -7.92
CA ARG A 67 0.46 -11.26 -7.56
C ARG A 67 0.34 -11.32 -6.02
N PRO A 68 -0.86 -11.43 -5.45
CA PRO A 68 -1.02 -11.57 -4.01
C PRO A 68 -0.35 -12.87 -3.53
N VAL A 69 0.41 -12.77 -2.44
CA VAL A 69 0.91 -13.92 -1.69
C VAL A 69 0.05 -14.05 -0.44
N VAL A 70 -0.65 -15.17 -0.33
CA VAL A 70 -1.66 -15.41 0.70
C VAL A 70 -1.15 -16.51 1.64
N ALA A 71 -0.99 -16.17 2.91
CA ALA A 71 -0.67 -17.10 3.99
C ALA A 71 -1.93 -17.87 4.44
N ILE A 72 -1.73 -18.84 5.33
CA ILE A 72 -2.80 -19.73 5.81
C ILE A 72 -3.88 -18.94 6.57
N ASP A 73 -3.48 -17.93 7.33
CA ASP A 73 -4.38 -17.10 8.11
C ASP A 73 -3.85 -15.67 8.25
N GLU A 74 -4.69 -14.82 8.84
CA GLU A 74 -4.40 -13.41 9.06
C GLU A 74 -3.12 -13.19 9.90
N ARG A 75 -2.93 -13.96 10.96
CA ARG A 75 -1.78 -13.82 11.85
C ARG A 75 -0.50 -14.12 11.09
N MET A 76 -0.48 -15.23 10.33
CA MET A 76 0.66 -15.59 9.49
C MET A 76 0.90 -14.53 8.41
N GLN A 77 -0.16 -13.97 7.81
CA GLN A 77 -0.02 -12.90 6.83
C GLN A 77 0.75 -11.70 7.40
N PHE A 78 0.34 -11.19 8.57
CA PHE A 78 1.04 -10.09 9.21
C PHE A 78 2.47 -10.47 9.64
N GLN A 79 2.68 -11.69 10.14
CA GLN A 79 4.02 -12.16 10.50
C GLN A 79 4.98 -12.16 9.30
N GLU A 80 4.54 -12.65 8.13
CA GLU A 80 5.36 -12.62 6.92
C GLU A 80 5.62 -11.19 6.44
N ILE A 81 4.64 -10.28 6.55
CA ILE A 81 4.85 -8.86 6.24
C ILE A 81 5.91 -8.25 7.16
N PHE A 82 5.81 -8.45 8.48
CA PHE A 82 6.78 -7.91 9.43
C PHE A 82 8.18 -8.50 9.22
N LYS A 83 8.29 -9.81 8.95
CA LYS A 83 9.58 -10.44 8.60
C LYS A 83 10.18 -9.86 7.33
N CYS A 84 9.36 -9.65 6.29
CA CYS A 84 9.81 -9.07 5.03
C CYS A 84 10.40 -7.66 5.23
N LEU A 85 9.78 -6.85 6.09
CA LEU A 85 10.30 -5.51 6.42
C LEU A 85 11.55 -5.57 7.30
N ALA A 86 11.62 -6.50 8.25
CA ALA A 86 12.78 -6.67 9.14
C ALA A 86 14.04 -7.08 8.36
N ASN A 87 13.89 -7.90 7.33
CA ASN A 87 15.00 -8.40 6.51
C ASN A 87 15.17 -7.64 5.18
N LYS A 88 14.69 -6.39 5.10
CA LYS A 88 14.69 -5.61 3.85
C LYS A 88 16.10 -5.39 3.28
N ASP A 89 17.11 -5.24 4.14
CA ASP A 89 18.48 -4.93 3.73
C ASP A 89 19.20 -6.16 3.15
N ASP A 90 18.71 -7.36 3.47
CA ASP A 90 19.22 -8.65 2.96
C ASP A 90 18.39 -9.17 1.76
N ASN A 91 17.33 -8.46 1.36
CA ASN A 91 16.41 -8.87 0.32
C ASN A 91 16.34 -7.83 -0.81
N GLY A 92 17.03 -8.10 -1.92
CA GLY A 92 17.06 -7.20 -3.08
C GLY A 92 15.69 -6.90 -3.71
N GLU A 93 14.68 -7.76 -3.46
CA GLU A 93 13.31 -7.61 -3.96
C GLU A 93 12.30 -7.32 -2.83
N TRP A 94 12.77 -6.83 -1.67
CA TRP A 94 11.95 -6.65 -0.47
C TRP A 94 10.66 -5.90 -0.72
N PHE A 95 10.68 -4.87 -1.57
CA PHE A 95 9.51 -4.04 -1.81
C PHE A 95 8.43 -4.80 -2.58
N LEU A 96 8.81 -5.54 -3.63
CA LEU A 96 7.87 -6.36 -4.38
C LEU A 96 7.28 -7.48 -3.51
N ASN A 97 8.14 -8.13 -2.71
CA ASN A 97 7.71 -9.18 -1.78
C ASN A 97 6.75 -8.61 -0.73
N PHE A 98 7.08 -7.43 -0.19
CA PHE A 98 6.23 -6.72 0.75
C PHE A 98 4.87 -6.37 0.15
N VAL A 99 4.83 -5.78 -1.06
CA VAL A 99 3.55 -5.43 -1.70
C VAL A 99 2.74 -6.68 -2.05
N SER A 100 3.39 -7.77 -2.45
CA SER A 100 2.74 -9.06 -2.72
C SER A 100 2.06 -9.64 -1.48
N LEU A 101 2.74 -9.59 -0.32
CA LEU A 101 2.16 -9.96 0.97
C LEU A 101 1.09 -8.96 1.42
N TYR A 102 1.29 -7.67 1.18
CA TYR A 102 0.33 -6.63 1.56
C TYR A 102 -1.01 -6.81 0.84
N VAL A 103 -0.98 -7.01 -0.48
CA VAL A 103 -2.20 -7.26 -1.28
C VAL A 103 -2.88 -8.58 -0.85
N GLY A 104 -2.11 -9.56 -0.36
CA GLY A 104 -2.64 -10.78 0.25
C GLY A 104 -3.59 -10.52 1.43
N LEU A 105 -3.46 -9.39 2.13
CA LEU A 105 -4.37 -9.00 3.22
C LEU A 105 -5.82 -8.85 2.77
N ILE A 106 -6.06 -8.48 1.51
CA ILE A 106 -7.42 -8.39 0.95
C ILE A 106 -8.15 -9.74 1.10
N VAL A 107 -7.42 -10.84 0.86
CA VAL A 107 -7.97 -12.19 0.92
C VAL A 107 -8.20 -12.63 2.36
N VAL A 108 -7.19 -12.52 3.23
CA VAL A 108 -7.28 -13.04 4.61
C VAL A 108 -8.16 -12.17 5.52
N LEU A 109 -8.35 -10.89 5.21
CA LEU A 109 -9.27 -9.99 5.93
C LEU A 109 -10.65 -9.87 5.26
N HIS A 110 -10.87 -10.58 4.15
CA HIS A 110 -12.11 -10.54 3.38
C HIS A 110 -12.56 -9.12 2.97
N PHE A 111 -11.61 -8.29 2.53
CA PHE A 111 -11.92 -6.95 2.05
C PHE A 111 -12.44 -6.97 0.61
N ASP A 112 -13.39 -6.07 0.32
CA ASP A 112 -13.87 -5.85 -1.05
C ASP A 112 -12.94 -4.90 -1.80
N GLU A 113 -12.30 -5.43 -2.86
CA GLU A 113 -11.44 -4.65 -3.75
C GLU A 113 -12.13 -3.42 -4.33
N LYS A 114 -13.43 -3.48 -4.62
CA LYS A 114 -14.18 -2.34 -5.17
C LYS A 114 -14.33 -1.21 -4.16
N VAL A 115 -14.46 -1.55 -2.88
CA VAL A 115 -14.53 -0.57 -1.79
C VAL A 115 -13.17 0.08 -1.61
N ILE A 116 -12.09 -0.72 -1.58
CA ILE A 116 -10.71 -0.22 -1.53
C ILE A 116 -10.44 0.74 -2.68
N GLU A 117 -10.76 0.32 -3.91
CA GLU A 117 -10.51 1.12 -5.11
C GLU A 117 -11.29 2.43 -5.11
N ARG A 118 -12.56 2.41 -4.71
CA ARG A 118 -13.37 3.62 -4.56
C ARG A 118 -12.79 4.55 -3.49
N SER A 119 -12.54 4.03 -2.28
CA SER A 119 -11.99 4.81 -1.17
C SER A 119 -10.60 5.39 -1.48
N PHE A 120 -9.82 4.71 -2.34
CA PHE A 120 -8.54 5.21 -2.79
C PHE A 120 -8.71 6.52 -3.56
N PHE A 121 -9.59 6.55 -4.56
CA PHE A 121 -9.78 7.74 -5.39
C PHE A 121 -10.60 8.83 -4.70
N ASP A 122 -11.62 8.50 -3.92
CA ASP A 122 -12.48 9.49 -3.23
C ASP A 122 -11.64 10.42 -2.34
N ALA A 123 -10.69 9.87 -1.59
CA ALA A 123 -9.84 10.66 -0.71
C ALA A 123 -8.72 11.44 -1.43
N MET A 124 -8.58 11.32 -2.77
CA MET A 124 -7.68 12.17 -3.58
C MET A 124 -8.42 13.34 -4.25
N VAL A 125 -9.75 13.31 -4.33
CA VAL A 125 -10.60 14.32 -5.01
C VAL A 125 -10.88 15.55 -4.11
N VAL A 126 -10.50 15.52 -2.84
CA VAL A 126 -10.75 16.63 -1.87
C VAL A 126 -9.88 17.89 -2.14
N GLY A 127 -9.20 17.96 -3.28
CA GLY A 127 -8.43 19.13 -3.73
C GLY A 127 -9.12 20.04 -4.75
N GLU A 128 -10.30 19.68 -5.28
CA GLU A 128 -11.08 20.54 -6.20
C GLU A 128 -12.40 20.96 -5.56
N GLY A 129 -12.36 22.02 -4.75
CA GLY A 129 -13.59 22.67 -4.28
C GLY A 129 -13.50 23.29 -2.89
N ASN A 130 -12.71 24.36 -2.74
CA ASN A 130 -13.03 25.52 -1.89
C ASN A 130 -11.97 26.63 -2.06
N GLU A 131 -11.89 27.14 -3.28
CA GLU A 131 -11.72 28.58 -3.54
C GLU A 131 -12.94 28.86 -4.43
N ILE A 132 -13.99 29.56 -3.98
CA ILE A 132 -14.12 31.00 -3.69
C ILE A 132 -15.22 31.21 -2.65
#